data_AF-A0A7C6DZA8-F1
#
_entry.id   AF-A0A7C6DZA8-F1
#
_cell.length_a   1.000
_cell.length_b   1.000
_cell.length_c   1.000
_cell.angle_alpha   90.00
_cell.angle_beta   90.00
_cell.angle_gamma   90.00
#
_symmetry.space_group_name_H-M   'P 1'
#
loop_
_entity.id
_entity.type
_entity.pdbx_description
1 polymer ?
#
loop_
_entity_poly.entity_id
_entity_poly.type
_entity_poly.pdbx_seq_one_letter_code
_entity_poly.pdbx_strand_id
1 'polypeptide(L)' 'MRIVKVRVVPNAGKDCVAEEGGELKVYVRAPPVEGKANKAVVEILADYFKVK' A
#
# COMPACT_ATOMS: atom_id res chain seq x y z
N MET A 1 -17.58 7.00 8.01
CA MET A 1 -16.18 6.95 7.55
C MET A 1 -15.49 5.79 8.26
N ARG A 2 -14.88 4.86 7.51
CA ARG A 2 -14.11 3.75 8.08
C ARG A 2 -12.64 4.09 7.96
N ILE A 3 -11.94 4.19 9.08
CA ILE A 3 -10.50 4.44 9.12
C ILE A 3 -9.82 3.07 9.15
N VAL A 4 -8.88 2.86 8.23
CA VAL A 4 -8.12 1.62 8.13
C VAL A 4 -6.66 1.94 8.42
N LYS A 5 -6.02 1.16 9.30
CA LYS A 5 -4.59 1.29 9.55
C LYS A 5 -3.83 0.61 8.42
N VAL A 6 -2.98 1.38 7.75
CA VAL A 6 -2.16 0.90 6.65
C VAL A 6 -0.69 1.05 7.01
N ARG A 7 0.09 -0.01 6.82
CA ARG A 7 1.53 -0.03 7.01
C ARG A 7 2.22 -0.26 5.68
N VAL A 8 2.97 0.75 5.24
CA VAL A 8 3.68 0.71 3.96
C VAL A 8 5.08 0.13 4.16
N VAL A 9 5.44 -0.87 3.37
CA VAL A 9 6.76 -1.49 3.33
C VAL A 9 7.38 -1.21 1.95
N PRO A 10 8.20 -0.16 1.83
CA PRO A 10 8.86 0.19 0.56
C PRO A 10 10.05 -0.72 0.28
N ASN A 11 10.56 -0.70 -0.96
CA ASN A 11 11.63 -1.60 -1.45
C ASN A 11 11.29 -3.10 -1.31
N ALA A 12 10.02 -3.46 -1.42
CA ALA A 12 9.62 -4.86 -1.41
C ALA A 12 9.99 -5.54 -2.74
N GLY A 13 10.22 -6.85 -2.74
CA GLY A 13 10.49 -7.60 -3.98
C GLY A 13 9.28 -7.69 -4.94
N LYS A 14 8.07 -7.44 -4.43
CA LYS A 14 6.81 -7.43 -5.18
C LYS A 14 5.79 -6.50 -4.55
N ASP A 15 4.92 -5.94 -5.40
CA ASP A 15 3.76 -5.19 -4.97
C ASP A 15 2.70 -6.16 -4.46
N CYS A 16 2.30 -6.02 -3.19
CA CYS A 16 1.37 -6.95 -2.57
C CYS A 16 0.65 -6.29 -1.40
N VAL A 17 -0.60 -6.68 -1.18
CA VAL A 17 -1.42 -6.23 -0.07
C VAL A 17 -1.71 -7.42 0.82
N ALA A 18 -1.34 -7.33 2.09
CA ALA A 18 -1.62 -8.36 3.09
C ALA A 18 -2.42 -7.75 4.25
N GLU A 19 -3.46 -8.43 4.69
CA GLU A 19 -4.22 -8.04 5.89
C GLU A 19 -3.79 -8.93 7.06
N GLU A 20 -3.38 -8.32 8.16
CA GLU A 20 -2.90 -9.04 9.34
C GLU A 20 -3.45 -8.34 10.60
N GLY A 21 -4.27 -9.04 11.39
CA GLY A 21 -4.73 -8.53 12.70
C GLY A 21 -5.54 -7.24 12.68
N GLY A 22 -6.14 -6.86 11.54
CA GLY A 22 -6.87 -5.59 11.39
C GLY A 22 -6.02 -4.43 10.86
N GLU A 23 -4.79 -4.69 10.43
CA GLU A 23 -3.92 -3.74 9.75
C GLU A 23 -3.59 -4.22 8.33
N LEU A 24 -3.57 -3.28 7.39
CA LEU A 24 -3.27 -3.54 5.98
C LEU A 24 -1.80 -3.24 5.71
N LYS A 25 -0.99 -4.27 5.48
CA LYS A 25 0.41 -4.15 5.06
C LYS A 25 0.48 -4.05 3.54
N VAL A 26 0.95 -2.92 3.04
CA VAL A 26 1.14 -2.67 1.61
C VAL A 26 2.63 -2.71 1.30
N TYR A 27 3.04 -3.76 0.61
CA TYR A 27 4.38 -3.94 0.09
C TYR A 27 4.44 -3.25 -1.27
N VAL A 28 5.39 -2.33 -1.43
CA VAL A 28 5.60 -1.62 -2.70
C VAL A 28 7.03 -1.78 -3.16
N ARG A 29 7.21 -2.08 -4.44
CA ARG A 29 8.55 -2.12 -5.07
C ARG A 29 9.18 -0.73 -5.13
N ALA A 30 8.35 0.29 -5.24
CA ALA A 30 8.80 1.67 -5.36
C ALA A 30 9.64 2.09 -4.14
N PRO A 31 10.79 2.74 -4.36
CA PRO A 31 11.59 3.27 -3.27
C PRO A 31 10.85 4.41 -2.56
N PRO A 32 11.11 4.64 -1.26
CA PRO A 32 10.50 5.73 -0.48
C PRO A 32 11.19 7.08 -0.75
N VAL A 33 11.53 7.34 -2.01
CA VAL A 33 12.17 8.59 -2.45
C VAL A 33 11.12 9.48 -3.12
N GLU A 34 11.11 10.77 -2.77
CA GLU A 34 10.25 11.78 -3.39
C GLU A 34 8.75 11.41 -3.43
N GLY A 35 8.27 10.61 -2.48
CA GLY A 35 6.88 10.17 -2.42
C GLY A 35 6.47 9.14 -3.50
N LYS A 36 7.42 8.52 -4.22
CA LYS A 36 7.14 7.46 -5.20
C LYS A 36 6.42 6.27 -4.57
N ALA A 37 6.84 5.84 -3.38
CA ALA A 37 6.14 4.81 -2.62
C ALA A 37 4.67 5.18 -2.33
N ASN A 38 4.39 6.43 -1.97
CA ASN A 38 3.02 6.86 -1.65
C ASN A 38 2.10 6.82 -2.87
N LYS A 39 2.61 7.24 -4.04
CA LYS A 39 1.85 7.14 -5.30
C LYS A 39 1.52 5.69 -5.62
N ALA A 40 2.51 4.81 -5.54
CA ALA A 40 2.31 3.38 -5.76
C ALA A 40 1.30 2.77 -4.77
N VAL A 41 1.35 3.16 -3.49
CA VAL A 41 0.37 2.71 -2.48
C VAL A 41 -1.05 3.12 -2.85
N VAL A 42 -1.26 4.36 -3.31
CA VAL A 42 -2.59 4.84 -3.72
C VAL A 42 -3.11 4.01 -4.89
N GLU A 43 -2.28 3.76 -5.90
CA GLU A 43 -2.67 2.94 -7.07
C GLU A 43 -3.00 1.49 -6.67
N ILE A 44 -2.17 0.88 -5.83
CA ILE A 44 -2.37 -0.49 -5.35
C ILE A 44 -3.64 -0.60 -4.50
N LEU A 45 -3.89 0.35 -3.61
CA LEU A 45 -5.08 0.36 -2.77
C LEU A 45 -6.35 0.66 -3.58
N ALA A 46 -6.27 1.57 -4.56
CA ALA A 46 -7.37 1.86 -5.47
C ALA A 46 -7.79 0.60 -6.25
N ASP A 47 -6.82 -0.15 -6.79
CA ASP A 47 -7.08 -1.41 -7.48
C ASP A 47 -7.66 -2.48 -6.52
N TYR A 48 -7.07 -2.62 -5.33
CA TYR A 48 -7.52 -3.58 -4.31
C TYR A 48 -8.96 -3.34 -3.86
N PHE A 49 -9.34 -2.08 -3.62
CA PHE A 49 -10.70 -1.71 -3.20
C PHE A 49 -11.65 -1.47 -4.39
N LYS A 50 -11.15 -1.54 -5.64
CA LYS A 50 -11.88 -1.18 -6.86
C LYS A 50 -12.56 0.19 -6.79
N VAL A 51 -11.88 1.14 -6.17
CA VAL A 51 -12.33 2.54 -6.07
C VAL A 51 -11.45 3.39 -6.98
N LYS A 52 -12.07 4.25 -7.78
CA LYS A 52 -11.41 5.15 -8.73
C LYS A 52 -11.52 6.59 -8.28
#